data_AF-A0A838TNL9-F1
#
_entry.id   AF-A0A838TNL9-F1
#
_cell.length_a   1.000
_cell.length_b   1.000
_cell.length_c   1.000
_cell.angle_alpha   90.00
_cell.angle_beta   90.00
_cell.angle_gamma   90.00
#
_symmetry.space_group_name_H-M   'P 1'
#
loop_
_entity.id
_entity.type
_entity.pdbx_description
1 polymer ?
#
loop_
_entity_poly.entity_id
_entity_poly.type
_entity_poly.pdbx_seq_one_letter_code
_entity_poly.pdbx_strand_id
1 'polypeptide(L)'
;MRQLIGLLLLLSIAACGDKTQTKTATTVDTTSNVRDTIKKVIAPVVSNPYGFDTTYEISKEHAPFMVTGYFNQDKTLDTAVLIRNKSTGKDALLIKHGGTEKSFLLKKGKDVGTDFDDFNWVGQFAVTKKGTKVWDNVIDDEIVGEDQVPESKKYILKTDGIFVHVDEASGGGIIYFTNGKYVWVQQD
;
A
#
# COMPACT_ATOMS: atom_id res chain seq x y z
N MET A 1 15.07 -9.06 71.74
CA MET A 1 14.96 -10.51 71.48
C MET A 1 14.97 -10.74 69.98
N ARG A 2 15.93 -11.55 69.51
CA ARG A 2 15.96 -12.39 68.31
C ARG A 2 15.70 -11.80 66.90
N GLN A 3 16.78 -11.88 66.09
CA GLN A 3 16.89 -12.43 64.71
C GLN A 3 15.95 -11.85 63.62
N LEU A 4 16.34 -11.54 62.39
CA LEU A 4 17.14 -12.32 61.44
C LEU A 4 17.83 -11.40 60.41
N ILE A 5 19.03 -11.80 60.03
CA ILE A 5 19.71 -11.45 58.77
C ILE A 5 18.86 -11.97 57.59
N GLY A 6 18.49 -11.08 56.67
CA GLY A 6 17.75 -11.40 55.45
C GLY A 6 18.52 -10.96 54.21
N LEU A 7 18.86 -11.94 53.40
CA LEU A 7 19.79 -11.96 52.28
C LEU A 7 19.42 -11.02 51.12
N LEU A 8 20.46 -10.42 50.55
CA LEU A 8 20.54 -9.69 49.29
C LEU A 8 19.95 -10.48 48.11
N LEU A 9 19.04 -9.90 47.33
CA LEU A 9 18.83 -10.28 45.93
C LEU A 9 18.60 -9.01 45.09
N LEU A 10 19.68 -8.58 44.42
CA LEU A 10 19.64 -7.63 43.32
C LEU A 10 19.07 -8.36 42.09
N LEU A 11 17.80 -8.11 41.75
CA LEU A 11 17.28 -8.45 40.43
C LEU A 11 17.62 -7.32 39.45
N SER A 12 18.77 -7.45 38.80
CA SER A 12 19.09 -6.73 37.57
C SER A 12 18.28 -7.32 36.41
N ILE A 13 17.11 -6.74 36.14
CA ILE A 13 16.40 -7.01 34.88
C ILE A 13 17.10 -6.19 33.80
N ALA A 14 17.84 -6.91 32.94
CA ALA A 14 18.48 -6.37 31.78
C ALA A 14 17.44 -5.67 30.90
N ALA A 15 17.64 -4.37 30.68
CA ALA A 15 16.99 -3.63 29.61
C ALA A 15 17.46 -4.22 28.27
N CYS A 16 16.69 -5.16 27.72
CA CYS A 16 16.86 -5.59 26.35
C CYS A 16 16.34 -4.46 25.47
N GLY A 17 17.26 -3.64 24.95
CA GLY A 17 16.96 -2.64 23.94
C GLY A 17 16.51 -3.35 22.67
N ASP A 18 15.20 -3.53 22.52
CA ASP A 18 14.61 -3.85 21.23
C ASP A 18 14.81 -2.62 20.34
N LYS A 19 15.87 -2.68 19.53
CA LYS A 19 15.99 -1.83 18.36
C LYS A 19 14.89 -2.27 17.40
N THR A 20 13.69 -1.71 17.58
CA THR A 20 12.68 -1.69 16.54
C THR A 20 13.31 -0.98 15.35
N GLN A 21 13.84 -1.77 14.40
CA GLN A 21 14.19 -1.26 13.10
C GLN A 21 12.87 -0.94 12.40
N THR A 22 12.41 0.29 12.61
CA THR A 22 11.51 0.97 11.68
C THR A 22 12.23 1.00 10.34
N LYS A 23 11.97 0.01 9.47
CA LYS A 23 12.32 0.12 8.06
C LYS A 23 11.42 1.17 7.44
N THR A 24 11.90 2.40 7.52
CA THR A 24 11.45 3.56 6.76
C THR A 24 11.29 3.15 5.29
N ALA A 25 10.18 3.57 4.67
CA ALA A 25 9.95 3.46 3.25
C ALA A 25 11.17 3.99 2.47
N THR A 26 11.67 3.21 1.52
CA THR A 26 12.78 3.64 0.68
C THR A 26 12.26 4.66 -0.34
N THR A 27 12.49 5.94 -0.08
CA THR A 27 12.41 7.00 -1.09
C THR A 27 13.57 6.81 -2.06
N VAL A 28 13.29 6.51 -3.33
CA VAL A 28 14.32 6.44 -4.37
C VAL A 28 14.54 7.85 -4.92
N ASP A 29 15.60 8.52 -4.46
CA ASP A 29 16.05 9.83 -4.93
C ASP A 29 17.09 9.70 -6.07
N THR A 30 17.16 10.71 -6.94
CA THR A 30 17.55 10.60 -8.35
C THR A 30 19.02 11.01 -8.61
N THR A 31 20.00 10.11 -8.50
CA THR A 31 21.30 10.24 -9.23
C THR A 31 21.98 8.87 -9.51
N SER A 32 22.56 8.76 -10.71
CA SER A 32 23.25 7.65 -11.44
C SER A 32 23.10 6.16 -11.07
N ASN A 33 22.95 5.77 -9.80
CA ASN A 33 22.67 4.38 -9.36
C ASN A 33 21.19 3.97 -9.48
N VAL A 34 20.34 4.93 -9.84
CA VAL A 34 18.90 4.78 -9.98
C VAL A 34 18.53 3.92 -11.19
N ARG A 35 19.27 4.00 -12.32
CA ARG A 35 18.95 3.16 -13.50
C ARG A 35 19.11 1.67 -13.22
N ASP A 36 20.17 1.27 -12.52
CA ASP A 36 20.44 -0.14 -12.23
C ASP A 36 19.53 -0.65 -11.11
N THR A 37 19.21 0.21 -10.14
CA THR A 37 18.21 -0.09 -9.10
C THR A 37 16.80 -0.17 -9.70
N ILE A 38 16.43 0.74 -10.59
CA ILE A 38 15.18 0.69 -11.36
C ILE A 38 15.15 -0.57 -12.21
N LYS A 39 16.20 -0.90 -12.97
CA LYS A 39 16.19 -2.16 -13.74
C LYS A 39 16.07 -3.38 -12.84
N LYS A 40 16.76 -3.42 -11.70
CA LYS A 40 16.72 -4.58 -10.80
C LYS A 40 15.40 -4.74 -10.05
N VAL A 41 14.80 -3.62 -9.62
CA VAL A 41 13.56 -3.62 -8.81
C VAL A 41 12.32 -3.56 -9.69
N ILE A 42 12.37 -2.77 -10.76
CA ILE A 42 11.23 -2.52 -11.64
C ILE A 42 11.16 -3.57 -12.74
N ALA A 43 12.26 -3.97 -13.40
CA ALA A 43 12.18 -4.94 -14.52
C ALA A 43 11.44 -6.23 -14.16
N PRO A 44 11.61 -6.86 -12.98
CA PRO A 44 10.83 -8.05 -12.61
C PRO A 44 9.36 -7.74 -12.30
N VAL A 45 9.05 -6.53 -11.84
CA VAL A 45 7.67 -6.06 -11.61
C VAL A 45 6.98 -5.78 -12.93
N VAL A 46 7.74 -5.30 -13.91
CA VAL A 46 7.20 -4.83 -15.18
C VAL A 46 7.31 -5.83 -16.34
N SER A 47 8.16 -6.85 -16.28
CA SER A 47 8.24 -7.93 -17.29
C SER A 47 7.03 -8.88 -17.32
N ASN A 48 5.91 -8.45 -16.75
CA ASN A 48 4.62 -9.12 -16.65
C ASN A 48 3.90 -9.20 -18.02
N PRO A 49 2.99 -10.17 -18.27
CA PRO A 49 2.17 -10.31 -19.50
C PRO A 49 1.48 -9.07 -20.06
N TYR A 50 1.46 -7.93 -19.38
CA TYR A 50 0.93 -6.67 -19.92
C TYR A 50 1.89 -5.90 -20.83
N GLY A 51 3.09 -6.45 -21.14
CA GLY A 51 3.97 -5.91 -22.18
C GLY A 51 4.58 -4.56 -21.81
N PHE A 52 5.16 -4.48 -20.61
CA PHE A 52 5.98 -3.31 -20.28
C PHE A 52 7.23 -3.31 -21.16
N ASP A 53 7.74 -2.10 -21.44
CA ASP A 53 8.65 -1.73 -22.53
C ASP A 53 7.94 -1.38 -23.84
N THR A 54 6.86 -2.08 -24.23
CA THR A 54 6.12 -1.75 -25.47
C THR A 54 4.88 -0.88 -25.22
N THR A 55 4.08 -1.20 -24.20
CA THR A 55 2.76 -0.56 -23.99
C THR A 55 2.75 0.44 -22.84
N TYR A 56 3.51 0.15 -21.78
CA TYR A 56 3.53 0.96 -20.56
C TYR A 56 4.94 1.43 -20.20
N GLU A 57 5.00 2.55 -19.47
CA GLU A 57 6.19 3.05 -18.77
C GLU A 57 5.85 3.42 -17.33
N ILE A 58 6.85 3.72 -16.50
CA ILE A 58 6.62 4.26 -15.16
C ILE A 58 5.97 5.64 -15.31
N SER A 59 4.93 5.94 -14.52
CA SER A 59 4.38 7.30 -14.51
C SER A 59 5.37 8.24 -13.83
N LYS A 60 5.78 9.29 -14.56
CA LYS A 60 6.73 10.31 -14.08
C LYS A 60 6.05 11.45 -13.32
N GLU A 61 4.72 11.48 -13.36
CA GLU A 61 3.89 12.48 -12.70
C GLU A 61 3.72 12.21 -11.19
N HIS A 62 4.15 11.03 -10.73
CA HIS A 62 3.91 10.56 -9.36
C HIS A 62 5.21 10.42 -8.56
N ALA A 63 5.21 10.97 -7.35
CA ALA A 63 6.30 10.85 -6.39
C ALA A 63 5.75 10.62 -4.96
N PRO A 64 5.84 9.39 -4.41
CA PRO A 64 6.42 8.19 -5.01
C PRO A 64 5.52 7.60 -6.12
N PHE A 65 6.11 6.94 -7.12
CA PHE A 65 5.37 6.14 -8.11
C PHE A 65 5.29 4.65 -7.74
N MET A 66 5.96 4.23 -6.66
CA MET A 66 6.05 2.83 -6.25
C MET A 66 5.99 2.71 -4.73
N VAL A 67 5.20 1.75 -4.24
CA VAL A 67 5.16 1.34 -2.84
C VAL A 67 5.26 -0.18 -2.72
N THR A 68 5.74 -0.65 -1.56
CA THR A 68 5.84 -2.08 -1.25
C THR A 68 5.17 -2.38 0.08
N GLY A 69 4.49 -3.51 0.16
CA GLY A 69 3.72 -3.90 1.34
C GLY A 69 3.31 -5.36 1.28
N TYR A 70 2.72 -5.87 2.36
CA TYR A 70 2.14 -7.21 2.39
C TYR A 70 0.69 -7.13 1.92
N PHE A 71 0.46 -6.92 0.63
CA PHE A 71 -0.87 -6.64 0.10
C PHE A 71 -1.76 -7.88 0.06
N ASN A 72 -1.17 -9.07 0.00
CA ASN A 72 -1.87 -10.34 0.13
C ASN A 72 -1.50 -11.09 1.44
N GLN A 73 -1.91 -12.35 1.57
CA GLN A 73 -1.67 -13.17 2.78
C GLN A 73 -0.50 -14.15 2.64
N ASP A 74 0.33 -14.03 1.60
CA ASP A 74 1.44 -14.97 1.33
C ASP A 74 2.72 -14.69 2.13
N LYS A 75 2.75 -13.58 2.89
CA LYS A 75 3.86 -13.12 3.74
C LYS A 75 5.14 -12.75 2.96
N THR A 76 5.06 -12.64 1.65
CA THR A 76 6.11 -12.11 0.79
C THR A 76 5.80 -10.65 0.47
N LEU A 77 6.84 -9.85 0.23
CA LEU A 77 6.66 -8.43 -0.04
C LEU A 77 6.14 -8.22 -1.47
N ASP A 78 5.00 -7.56 -1.60
CA ASP A 78 4.37 -7.21 -2.86
C ASP A 78 4.79 -5.80 -3.29
N THR A 79 4.55 -5.46 -4.56
CA THR A 79 4.85 -4.13 -5.12
C THR A 79 3.64 -3.56 -5.85
N ALA A 80 3.33 -2.29 -5.61
CA ALA A 80 2.36 -1.52 -6.37
C ALA A 80 3.07 -0.35 -7.07
N VAL A 81 2.80 -0.15 -8.36
CA VAL A 81 3.47 0.81 -9.23
C VAL A 81 2.45 1.58 -10.06
N LEU A 82 2.54 2.90 -10.04
CA LEU A 82 1.84 3.77 -10.96
C LEU A 82 2.56 3.79 -12.30
N ILE A 83 1.85 3.39 -13.33
CA ILE A 83 2.38 3.21 -14.69
C ILE A 83 1.55 4.00 -15.68
N ARG A 84 2.14 4.45 -16.77
CA ARG A 84 1.51 5.24 -17.82
C ARG A 84 1.43 4.45 -19.11
N ASN A 85 0.24 4.39 -19.69
CA ASN A 85 0.05 3.84 -21.03
C ASN A 85 0.64 4.81 -22.07
N LYS A 86 1.59 4.35 -22.89
CA LYS A 86 2.30 5.19 -23.86
C LYS A 86 1.42 5.71 -24.99
N SER A 87 0.37 4.97 -25.38
CA SER A 87 -0.50 5.37 -26.49
C SER A 87 -1.64 6.27 -26.06
N THR A 88 -2.21 6.04 -24.87
CA THR A 88 -3.36 6.84 -24.40
C THR A 88 -2.95 7.98 -23.47
N GLY A 89 -1.75 7.93 -22.89
CA GLY A 89 -1.34 8.90 -21.86
C GLY A 89 -2.24 8.86 -20.62
N LYS A 90 -2.77 7.69 -20.27
CA LYS A 90 -3.52 7.50 -19.02
C LYS A 90 -2.71 6.65 -18.06
N ASP A 91 -2.83 6.95 -16.78
CA ASP A 91 -2.12 6.24 -15.74
C ASP A 91 -2.97 5.10 -15.17
N ALA A 92 -2.32 4.05 -14.69
CA ALA A 92 -2.90 2.84 -14.14
C ALA A 92 -2.08 2.35 -12.95
N LEU A 93 -2.70 1.51 -12.11
CA LEU A 93 -2.03 0.89 -10.97
C LEU A 93 -1.74 -0.58 -11.27
N LEU A 94 -0.45 -0.93 -11.35
CA LEU A 94 0.02 -2.30 -11.45
C LEU A 94 0.41 -2.81 -10.07
N ILE A 95 -0.11 -3.97 -9.68
CA ILE A 95 0.24 -4.64 -8.44
C ILE A 95 0.81 -6.02 -8.75
N LYS A 96 2.04 -6.31 -8.30
CA LYS A 96 2.67 -7.62 -8.42
C LYS A 96 2.79 -8.26 -7.05
N HIS A 97 2.27 -9.47 -6.89
CA HIS A 97 2.48 -10.27 -5.68
C HIS A 97 3.90 -10.81 -5.67
N GLY A 98 4.58 -10.76 -4.54
CA GLY A 98 5.99 -11.18 -4.43
C GLY A 98 6.15 -12.70 -4.33
N GLY A 99 5.20 -13.39 -3.70
CA GLY A 99 5.25 -14.84 -3.49
C GLY A 99 4.76 -15.66 -4.68
N THR A 100 4.26 -15.01 -5.73
CA THR A 100 3.71 -15.67 -6.94
C THR A 100 4.02 -14.83 -8.18
N GLU A 101 3.84 -15.37 -9.39
CA GLU A 101 3.91 -14.54 -10.61
C GLU A 101 2.60 -13.78 -10.90
N LYS A 102 1.65 -13.74 -9.96
CA LYS A 102 0.37 -13.05 -10.17
C LYS A 102 0.57 -11.55 -10.16
N SER A 103 -0.05 -10.91 -11.15
CA SER A 103 -0.07 -9.46 -11.29
C SER A 103 -1.49 -8.99 -11.60
N PHE A 104 -1.81 -7.79 -11.16
CA PHE A 104 -3.12 -7.16 -11.27
C PHE A 104 -2.91 -5.78 -11.87
N LEU A 105 -3.52 -5.53 -13.03
CA LEU A 105 -3.52 -4.20 -13.64
C LEU A 105 -4.89 -3.57 -13.45
N LEU A 106 -4.99 -2.65 -12.51
CA LEU A 106 -6.22 -1.94 -12.24
C LEU A 106 -6.39 -0.84 -13.30
N LYS A 107 -7.35 -1.03 -14.20
CA LYS A 107 -7.72 -0.10 -15.26
C LYS A 107 -9.23 -0.08 -15.45
N LYS A 108 -9.77 1.08 -15.80
CA LYS A 108 -11.21 1.30 -16.06
C LYS A 108 -12.13 0.76 -14.95
N GLY A 109 -11.60 0.72 -13.72
CA GLY A 109 -12.16 0.22 -12.47
C GLY A 109 -12.94 -1.12 -12.42
N LYS A 110 -13.13 -1.84 -13.54
CA LYS A 110 -13.82 -3.15 -13.58
C LYS A 110 -13.25 -4.18 -12.60
N ASP A 111 -11.95 -4.12 -12.35
CA ASP A 111 -11.24 -5.09 -11.49
C ASP A 111 -11.40 -4.80 -9.98
N VAL A 112 -11.87 -3.60 -9.62
CA VAL A 112 -12.04 -3.14 -8.22
C VAL A 112 -13.45 -2.64 -7.89
N GLY A 113 -14.40 -2.74 -8.84
CA GLY A 113 -15.80 -2.35 -8.61
C GLY A 113 -16.02 -0.84 -8.55
N THR A 114 -15.14 -0.06 -9.18
CA THR A 114 -15.27 1.39 -9.37
C THR A 114 -15.01 1.71 -10.85
N ASP A 115 -14.89 2.98 -11.25
CA ASP A 115 -14.66 3.38 -12.65
C ASP A 115 -13.37 4.22 -12.77
N PHE A 116 -12.24 3.71 -12.24
CA PHE A 116 -10.93 4.34 -12.43
C PHE A 116 -10.48 4.27 -13.89
N ASP A 117 -10.82 5.25 -14.71
CA ASP A 117 -10.35 5.33 -16.10
C ASP A 117 -8.90 5.84 -16.21
N ASP A 118 -8.46 6.64 -15.23
CA ASP A 118 -7.11 7.21 -15.14
C ASP A 118 -6.69 7.35 -13.67
N PHE A 119 -5.43 7.06 -13.34
CA PHE A 119 -4.83 7.26 -12.02
C PHE A 119 -4.01 8.55 -11.89
N ASN A 120 -3.98 9.42 -12.93
CA ASN A 120 -3.20 10.66 -12.90
C ASN A 120 -3.62 11.65 -11.79
N TRP A 121 -4.81 11.47 -11.21
CA TRP A 121 -5.31 12.27 -10.08
C TRP A 121 -4.65 11.95 -8.74
N VAL A 122 -3.89 10.85 -8.65
CA VAL A 122 -3.26 10.43 -7.39
C VAL A 122 -2.13 11.39 -7.05
N GLY A 123 -2.32 12.19 -6.00
CA GLY A 123 -1.25 13.01 -5.41
C GLY A 123 -0.47 12.25 -4.33
N GLN A 124 -1.21 11.55 -3.47
CA GLN A 124 -0.63 10.75 -2.38
C GLN A 124 -0.68 9.27 -2.71
N PHE A 125 0.46 8.60 -2.60
CA PHE A 125 0.58 7.17 -2.82
C PHE A 125 1.36 6.51 -1.68
N ALA A 126 0.67 5.72 -0.86
CA ALA A 126 1.23 5.18 0.38
C ALA A 126 0.68 3.80 0.73
N VAL A 127 1.21 3.22 1.82
CA VAL A 127 0.75 1.93 2.36
C VAL A 127 -0.05 2.16 3.62
N THR A 128 -1.30 1.69 3.63
CA THR A 128 -2.10 1.56 4.84
C THR A 128 -1.78 0.24 5.52
N LYS A 129 -1.52 0.24 6.82
CA LYS A 129 -1.10 -0.98 7.52
C LYS A 129 -2.25 -1.94 7.81
N LYS A 130 -1.94 -3.24 7.78
CA LYS A 130 -2.79 -4.28 8.34
C LYS A 130 -3.29 -3.87 9.73
N GLY A 131 -4.56 -4.17 10.01
CA GLY A 131 -5.22 -3.82 11.27
C GLY A 131 -5.84 -2.43 11.27
N THR A 132 -5.58 -1.61 10.24
CA THR A 132 -6.30 -0.34 10.07
C THR A 132 -7.78 -0.61 9.84
N LYS A 133 -8.62 0.12 10.55
CA LYS A 133 -10.06 0.13 10.36
C LYS A 133 -10.37 1.10 9.23
N VAL A 134 -11.08 0.62 8.22
CA VAL A 134 -11.50 1.37 7.03
C VAL A 134 -13.00 1.21 6.86
N TRP A 135 -13.65 2.14 6.19
CA TRP A 135 -15.10 2.13 6.02
C TRP A 135 -15.50 2.97 4.81
N ASP A 136 -16.55 2.57 4.12
CA ASP A 136 -17.08 3.42 3.06
C ASP A 136 -17.81 4.60 3.71
N ASN A 137 -17.28 5.81 3.53
CA ASN A 137 -17.87 7.03 4.06
C ASN A 137 -18.99 7.56 3.17
N VAL A 138 -19.29 6.92 2.04
CA VAL A 138 -20.44 7.25 1.19
C VAL A 138 -21.63 6.37 1.58
N ILE A 139 -22.67 6.99 2.14
CA ILE A 139 -23.94 6.34 2.49
C ILE A 139 -25.07 7.14 1.83
N ASP A 140 -25.88 6.46 1.02
CA ASP A 140 -27.01 7.05 0.30
C ASP A 140 -26.62 8.33 -0.48
N ASP A 141 -25.46 8.27 -1.16
CA ASP A 141 -24.82 9.35 -1.93
C ASP A 141 -24.34 10.57 -1.11
N GLU A 142 -24.31 10.47 0.23
CA GLU A 142 -23.77 11.50 1.13
C GLU A 142 -22.47 11.04 1.79
N ILE A 143 -21.53 11.96 1.96
CA ILE A 143 -20.30 11.73 2.73
C ILE A 143 -20.63 11.94 4.21
N VAL A 144 -20.47 10.88 5.01
CA VAL A 144 -20.80 10.88 6.44
C VAL A 144 -19.56 10.67 7.32
N GLY A 145 -19.64 11.15 8.56
CA GLY A 145 -18.60 10.91 9.56
C GLY A 145 -18.52 9.45 10.02
N GLU A 146 -17.38 9.03 10.56
CA GLU A 146 -17.16 7.64 11.06
C GLU A 146 -18.25 7.18 12.05
N ASP A 147 -18.77 8.09 12.87
CA ASP A 147 -19.78 7.85 13.88
C ASP A 147 -21.16 7.51 13.29
N GLN A 148 -21.42 7.96 12.06
CA GLN A 148 -22.64 7.69 11.31
C GLN A 148 -22.54 6.40 10.48
N VAL A 149 -21.33 5.86 10.27
CA VAL A 149 -21.15 4.63 9.51
C VAL A 149 -21.47 3.42 10.39
N PRO A 150 -22.42 2.55 9.98
CA PRO A 150 -22.73 1.32 10.73
C PRO A 150 -21.49 0.45 10.90
N GLU A 151 -21.30 -0.15 12.07
CA GLU A 151 -20.17 -1.06 12.34
C GLU A 151 -20.10 -2.23 11.33
N SER A 152 -21.24 -2.66 10.77
CA SER A 152 -21.30 -3.68 9.71
C SER A 152 -20.66 -3.25 8.38
N LYS A 153 -20.51 -1.93 8.15
CA LYS A 153 -19.81 -1.35 7.00
C LYS A 153 -18.35 -0.98 7.30
N LYS A 154 -17.89 -1.17 8.54
CA LYS A 154 -16.49 -1.01 8.92
C LYS A 154 -15.73 -2.32 8.73
N TYR A 155 -14.53 -2.22 8.18
CA TYR A 155 -13.69 -3.36 7.87
C TYR A 155 -12.30 -3.18 8.48
N ILE A 156 -11.77 -4.22 9.11
CA ILE A 156 -10.39 -4.24 9.60
C ILE A 156 -9.53 -4.95 8.55
N LEU A 157 -8.59 -4.22 7.97
CA LEU A 157 -7.67 -4.73 6.97
C LEU A 157 -6.91 -5.97 7.48
N LYS A 158 -7.01 -7.08 6.74
CA LYS A 158 -6.31 -8.34 7.07
C LYS A 158 -4.89 -8.40 6.50
N THR A 159 -4.60 -7.53 5.54
CA THR A 159 -3.33 -7.34 4.85
C THR A 159 -3.01 -5.84 4.82
N ASP A 160 -1.83 -5.45 4.35
CA ASP A 160 -1.59 -4.05 4.02
C ASP A 160 -2.52 -3.62 2.87
N GLY A 161 -2.95 -2.36 2.88
CA GLY A 161 -3.69 -1.70 1.82
C GLY A 161 -2.83 -0.69 1.07
N ILE A 162 -3.30 -0.29 -0.10
CA ILE A 162 -2.69 0.73 -0.94
C ILE A 162 -3.55 1.99 -0.81
N PHE A 163 -2.99 3.03 -0.23
CA PHE A 163 -3.66 4.33 -0.09
C PHE A 163 -3.36 5.19 -1.32
N VAL A 164 -4.42 5.72 -1.92
CA VAL A 164 -4.36 6.70 -3.02
C VAL A 164 -5.28 7.86 -2.69
N HIS A 165 -4.80 9.09 -2.83
CA HIS A 165 -5.59 10.29 -2.51
C HIS A 165 -5.18 11.46 -3.39
N VAL A 166 -6.11 12.38 -3.66
CA VAL A 166 -5.83 13.64 -4.34
C VAL A 166 -5.02 14.55 -3.42
N ASP A 167 -4.04 15.27 -3.95
CA ASP A 167 -3.35 16.29 -3.15
C ASP A 167 -4.24 17.51 -2.90
N GLU A 168 -4.24 18.02 -1.67
CA GLU A 168 -4.88 19.27 -1.27
C GLU A 168 -6.40 19.36 -1.55
N ALA A 169 -7.05 18.24 -1.87
CA ALA A 169 -8.48 18.15 -2.11
C ALA A 169 -9.06 16.86 -1.54
N SER A 170 -10.38 16.86 -1.40
CA SER A 170 -11.16 15.69 -1.02
C SER A 170 -11.22 14.67 -2.15
N GLY A 171 -11.03 13.40 -1.81
CA GLY A 171 -11.10 12.31 -2.77
C GLY A 171 -9.92 11.36 -2.69
N GLY A 172 -10.22 10.12 -2.34
CA GLY A 172 -9.24 9.06 -2.31
C GLY A 172 -9.84 7.82 -1.71
N GLY A 173 -8.97 6.92 -1.30
CA GLY A 173 -9.40 5.67 -0.73
C GLY A 173 -8.29 4.67 -0.58
N ILE A 174 -8.72 3.48 -0.18
CA ILE A 174 -7.83 2.37 0.10
C ILE A 174 -8.21 1.22 -0.82
N ILE A 175 -7.22 0.75 -1.57
CA ILE A 175 -7.30 -0.46 -2.37
C ILE A 175 -6.72 -1.61 -1.53
N TYR A 176 -7.48 -2.67 -1.28
CA TYR A 176 -7.02 -3.79 -0.47
C TYR A 176 -7.42 -5.14 -1.05
N PHE A 177 -6.69 -6.20 -0.69
CA PHE A 177 -6.92 -7.53 -1.22
C PHE A 177 -7.82 -8.35 -0.29
N THR A 178 -8.91 -8.89 -0.83
CA THR A 178 -9.81 -9.77 -0.09
C THR A 178 -10.45 -10.78 -1.05
N ASN A 179 -10.67 -12.01 -0.58
CA ASN A 179 -11.34 -13.05 -1.36
C ASN A 179 -10.76 -13.26 -2.78
N GLY A 180 -9.44 -13.13 -2.93
CA GLY A 180 -8.76 -13.37 -4.21
C GLY A 180 -8.76 -12.20 -5.19
N LYS A 181 -9.29 -11.03 -4.82
CA LYS A 181 -9.34 -9.83 -5.67
C LYS A 181 -9.00 -8.56 -4.89
N TYR A 182 -8.63 -7.50 -5.62
CA TYR A 182 -8.56 -6.16 -5.05
C TYR A 182 -9.96 -5.54 -5.00
N VAL A 183 -10.21 -4.76 -3.95
CA VAL A 183 -11.44 -3.98 -3.77
C VAL A 183 -11.09 -2.56 -3.34
N TRP A 184 -11.97 -1.63 -3.66
CA TRP A 184 -11.87 -0.22 -3.27
C TRP A 184 -12.74 0.05 -2.05
N VAL A 185 -12.27 0.93 -1.17
CA VAL A 185 -13.12 1.65 -0.21
C VAL A 185 -12.80 3.14 -0.30
N GLN A 186 -13.83 3.95 -0.54
CA GLN A 186 -13.69 5.40 -0.56
C GLN A 186 -13.24 5.88 0.82
N GLN A 187 -12.30 6.81 0.86
CA GLN A 187 -11.89 7.54 2.06
C GLN A 187 -11.79 9.01 1.68
N ASP A 188 -12.42 9.86 2.49
CA ASP A 188 -12.37 11.30 2.41
C ASP A 188 -12.31 11.87 3.83
#